data_AF-A0A957CT22-F1
#
_entry.id   AF-A0A957CT22-F1
#
_cell.length_a   1.000
_cell.length_b   1.000
_cell.length_c   1.000
_cell.angle_alpha   90.00
_cell.angle_beta   90.00
_cell.angle_gamma   90.00
#
_symmetry.space_group_name_H-M   'P 1'
#
loop_
_entity.id
_entity.type
_entity.pdbx_description
1 polymer ?
#
loop_
_entity_poly.entity_id
_entity_poly.type
_entity_poly.pdbx_seq_one_letter_code
_entity_poly.pdbx_strand_id
1 'polypeptide(L)'
;MFPKIEGIVFEENSERLKVILPVKRNWILFGIYTIVLLVSTAMMVWGLLFTSRMAFSGERFAIVFTIMLLLLLLMLFYFLRFVWRQWSYYAATREIVFINNEMLIVRRPVSIFGPTDAYDMQYVRPLAYSEKYRGVSFHYGSQPRLFALGLPQEQVAELVAYVNGRFFPDVDDDE
;
A
#
# COMPACT_ATOMS: atom_id res chain seq x y z
N MET A 1 26.82 8.84 10.41
CA MET A 1 27.14 7.49 9.88
C MET A 1 25.83 6.72 9.84
N PHE A 2 25.47 6.08 8.72
CA PHE A 2 24.23 5.28 8.66
C PHE A 2 24.38 3.99 9.45
N PRO A 3 23.32 3.54 10.16
CA PRO A 3 23.31 2.21 10.75
C PRO A 3 23.43 1.15 9.64
N LYS A 4 24.26 0.14 9.86
CA LYS A 4 24.41 -0.99 8.92
C LYS A 4 23.40 -2.07 9.32
N ILE A 5 22.17 -1.94 8.82
CA ILE A 5 21.10 -2.91 9.08
C ILE A 5 20.99 -3.86 7.88
N GLU A 6 21.04 -5.16 8.14
CA GLU A 6 21.01 -6.19 7.08
C GLU A 6 19.74 -6.08 6.22
N GLY A 7 19.90 -5.93 4.91
CA GLY A 7 18.80 -5.85 3.96
C GLY A 7 18.15 -4.47 3.83
N ILE A 8 18.48 -3.50 4.70
CA ILE A 8 17.99 -2.12 4.61
C ILE A 8 19.05 -1.25 3.93
N VAL A 9 18.64 -0.48 2.93
CA VAL A 9 19.54 0.45 2.22
C VAL A 9 19.12 1.88 2.52
N PHE A 10 20.05 2.65 3.07
CA PHE A 10 19.91 4.08 3.28
C PHE A 10 20.58 4.83 2.12
N GLU A 11 19.80 5.64 1.42
CA GLU A 11 20.27 6.58 0.42
C GLU A 11 19.92 7.99 0.88
N GLU A 12 20.92 8.82 1.13
CA GLU A 12 20.70 10.23 1.46
C GLU A 12 20.90 11.09 0.22
N ASN A 13 19.89 11.90 -0.07
CA ASN A 13 19.99 12.98 -1.05
C ASN A 13 19.90 14.31 -0.30
N SER A 14 20.35 15.41 -0.91
CA SER A 14 20.43 16.74 -0.30
C SER A 14 19.10 17.24 0.29
N GLU A 15 17.97 16.68 -0.16
CA GLU A 15 16.61 17.09 0.25
C GLU A 15 15.88 16.06 1.13
N ARG A 16 16.30 14.78 1.12
CA ARG A 16 15.53 13.70 1.77
C ARG A 16 16.36 12.47 2.08
N LEU A 17 15.99 11.80 3.17
CA LEU A 17 16.43 10.45 3.49
C LEU A 17 15.52 9.44 2.76
N LYS A 18 16.11 8.54 1.99
CA LYS A 18 15.42 7.41 1.37
C LYS A 18 15.86 6.12 2.07
N VAL A 19 14.90 5.40 2.60
CA VAL A 19 15.10 4.12 3.28
C VAL A 19 14.41 3.02 2.46
N ILE A 20 15.17 2.05 1.98
CA ILE A 20 14.65 0.90 1.25
C ILE A 20 14.62 -0.29 2.20
N LEU A 21 13.43 -0.84 2.41
CA LEU A 21 13.13 -1.90 3.36
C LEU A 21 12.68 -3.16 2.62
N PRO A 22 13.18 -4.35 2.98
CA PRO A 22 12.65 -5.60 2.46
C PRO A 22 11.29 -5.89 3.11
N VAL A 23 10.30 -6.31 2.31
CA VAL A 23 8.97 -6.67 2.82
C VAL A 23 8.81 -8.17 2.75
N LYS A 24 8.42 -8.79 3.87
CA LYS A 24 8.08 -10.22 3.88
C LYS A 24 6.70 -10.43 3.26
N ARG A 25 6.68 -10.95 2.04
CA ARG A 25 5.43 -11.22 1.33
C ARG A 25 4.59 -12.28 2.03
N ASN A 26 3.32 -11.97 2.28
CA ASN A 26 2.32 -12.97 2.65
C ASN A 26 1.82 -13.69 1.39
N TRP A 27 2.42 -14.85 1.10
CA TRP A 27 2.13 -15.65 -0.08
C TRP A 27 0.67 -16.13 -0.17
N ILE A 28 0.04 -16.39 0.97
CA ILE A 28 -1.36 -16.85 1.01
C ILE A 28 -2.27 -15.73 0.53
N LEU A 29 -2.16 -14.53 1.12
CA LEU A 29 -2.97 -13.39 0.73
C LEU A 29 -2.67 -12.96 -0.72
N PHE A 30 -1.40 -12.96 -1.12
CA PHE A 30 -1.02 -12.69 -2.51
C PHE A 30 -1.69 -13.67 -3.48
N GLY A 31 -1.70 -14.98 -3.18
CA GLY A 31 -2.37 -16.00 -3.98
C GLY A 31 -3.87 -15.78 -4.08
N ILE A 32 -4.55 -15.54 -2.94
CA ILE A 32 -5.99 -15.28 -2.89
C ILE A 32 -6.34 -14.06 -3.75
N TYR A 33 -5.66 -12.93 -3.53
CA TYR A 33 -5.93 -11.71 -4.30
C TYR A 33 -5.60 -11.88 -5.79
N THR A 34 -4.62 -12.72 -6.15
CA THR A 34 -4.31 -13.03 -7.56
C THR A 34 -5.48 -13.76 -8.22
N ILE A 35 -6.02 -14.80 -7.56
CA ILE A 35 -7.17 -15.55 -8.08
C ILE A 35 -8.39 -14.63 -8.21
N VAL A 36 -8.70 -13.85 -7.16
CA VAL A 36 -9.84 -12.92 -7.18
C VAL A 36 -9.69 -11.88 -8.29
N LEU A 37 -8.48 -11.36 -8.49
CA LEU A 37 -8.20 -10.40 -9.55
C LEU A 37 -8.41 -11.00 -10.94
N LEU A 38 -7.92 -12.22 -11.18
CA LEU A 38 -8.10 -12.92 -12.45
C LEU A 38 -9.57 -13.20 -12.75
N VAL A 39 -10.29 -13.75 -11.78
CA VAL A 39 -11.73 -14.05 -11.91
C VAL A 39 -12.53 -12.78 -12.17
N SER A 40 -12.26 -11.73 -11.40
CA SER A 40 -12.99 -10.45 -11.53
C SER A 40 -12.70 -9.77 -12.87
N THR A 41 -11.46 -9.84 -13.35
CA THR A 41 -11.08 -9.33 -14.69
C THR A 41 -11.77 -10.12 -15.79
N ALA A 42 -11.79 -11.45 -15.70
CA ALA A 42 -12.48 -12.31 -16.66
C ALA A 42 -13.99 -12.02 -16.69
N MET A 43 -14.62 -11.88 -15.52
CA MET A 43 -16.03 -11.50 -15.41
C MET A 43 -16.31 -10.12 -16.01
N MET A 44 -15.40 -9.15 -15.82
CA MET A 44 -15.53 -7.81 -16.40
C MET A 44 -15.48 -7.85 -17.93
N VAL A 45 -14.49 -8.55 -18.50
CA VAL A 45 -14.35 -8.69 -19.96
C VAL A 45 -15.56 -9.43 -20.54
N TRP A 46 -15.95 -10.56 -19.93
CA TRP A 46 -17.10 -11.33 -20.38
C TRP A 46 -18.41 -10.54 -20.28
N GLY A 47 -18.62 -9.85 -19.17
CA GLY A 47 -19.80 -9.02 -18.95
C GLY A 47 -19.89 -7.86 -19.95
N LEU A 48 -18.78 -7.23 -20.33
CA LEU A 48 -18.75 -6.21 -21.39
C LEU A 48 -19.15 -6.80 -22.75
N LEU A 49 -18.58 -7.94 -23.14
CA LEU A 49 -18.92 -8.62 -24.40
C LEU A 49 -20.40 -9.04 -24.43
N PHE A 50 -20.90 -9.57 -23.31
CA PHE A 50 -22.29 -9.99 -23.18
C PHE A 50 -23.25 -8.80 -23.25
N THR A 51 -22.95 -7.71 -22.54
CA THR A 51 -23.74 -6.48 -22.56
C THR A 51 -23.81 -5.88 -23.96
N SER A 52 -22.69 -5.87 -24.69
CA SER A 52 -22.66 -5.41 -26.08
C SER A 52 -23.57 -6.25 -26.98
N ARG A 53 -23.50 -7.59 -26.90
CA ARG A 53 -24.38 -8.47 -27.69
C ARG A 53 -25.86 -8.26 -27.36
N MET A 54 -26.19 -8.08 -26.08
CA MET A 54 -27.57 -7.89 -25.65
C MET A 54 -28.14 -6.53 -26.09
N ALA A 55 -27.33 -5.48 -26.08
CA ALA A 55 -27.75 -4.15 -26.55
C ALA A 55 -28.21 -4.17 -28.02
N PHE A 56 -27.65 -5.07 -28.84
CA PHE A 56 -27.97 -5.21 -30.28
C PHE A 56 -28.91 -6.39 -30.59
N SER A 57 -29.49 -7.06 -29.59
CA SER A 57 -30.32 -8.26 -29.82
C SER A 57 -31.73 -7.95 -30.34
N GLY A 58 -32.19 -6.70 -30.25
CA GLY A 58 -33.52 -6.29 -30.71
C GLY A 58 -34.68 -6.75 -29.81
N GLU A 59 -34.39 -7.33 -28.64
CA GLU A 59 -35.43 -7.79 -27.71
C GLU A 59 -36.16 -6.64 -27.01
N ARG A 60 -37.45 -6.84 -26.71
CA ARG A 60 -38.33 -5.84 -26.06
C ARG A 60 -37.77 -5.28 -24.75
N PHE A 61 -37.02 -6.10 -23.99
CA PHE A 61 -36.45 -5.71 -22.70
C PHE A 61 -34.94 -5.45 -22.74
N ALA A 62 -34.33 -5.45 -23.94
CA ALA A 62 -32.89 -5.31 -24.11
C ALA A 62 -32.32 -4.05 -23.44
N ILE A 63 -33.03 -2.93 -23.53
CA ILE A 63 -32.59 -1.64 -22.97
C ILE A 63 -32.51 -1.71 -21.43
N VAL A 64 -33.60 -2.13 -20.77
CA VAL A 64 -33.66 -2.20 -19.30
C VAL A 64 -32.60 -3.15 -18.76
N PHE A 65 -32.46 -4.32 -19.41
CA PHE A 65 -31.47 -5.30 -19.02
C PHE A 65 -30.03 -4.83 -19.26
N THR A 66 -29.78 -4.10 -20.35
CA THR A 66 -28.47 -3.48 -20.63
C THR A 66 -28.10 -2.46 -19.56
N ILE A 67 -29.03 -1.59 -19.15
CA ILE A 67 -28.79 -0.61 -18.08
C ILE A 67 -28.46 -1.33 -16.76
N MET A 68 -29.22 -2.37 -16.42
CA MET A 68 -28.96 -3.17 -15.22
C MET A 68 -27.58 -3.82 -15.25
N LEU A 69 -27.17 -4.38 -16.40
CA LEU A 69 -25.82 -4.93 -16.59
C LEU A 69 -24.73 -3.87 -16.50
N LEU A 70 -24.94 -2.67 -17.05
CA LEU A 70 -23.98 -1.57 -16.93
C LEU A 70 -23.77 -1.14 -15.48
N LEU A 71 -24.84 -1.09 -14.67
CA LEU A 71 -24.72 -0.83 -13.23
C LEU A 71 -23.94 -1.93 -12.51
N LEU A 72 -24.19 -3.20 -12.85
CA LEU A 72 -23.43 -4.33 -12.31
C LEU A 72 -21.95 -4.25 -12.70
N LEU A 73 -21.63 -3.93 -13.96
CA LEU A 73 -20.27 -3.75 -14.45
C LEU A 73 -19.58 -2.57 -13.79
N LEU A 74 -20.30 -1.48 -13.53
CA LEU A 74 -19.77 -0.33 -12.80
C LEU A 74 -19.40 -0.72 -11.36
N MET A 75 -20.27 -1.47 -10.67
CA MET A 75 -19.97 -2.00 -9.34
C MET A 75 -18.75 -2.95 -9.37
N LEU A 76 -18.69 -3.84 -10.36
CA LEU A 76 -17.56 -4.75 -10.57
C LEU A 76 -16.26 -3.99 -10.86
N PHE A 77 -16.32 -2.87 -11.58
CA PHE A 77 -15.16 -2.02 -11.83
C PHE A 77 -14.61 -1.41 -10.54
N TYR A 78 -15.46 -0.88 -9.66
CA TYR A 78 -15.02 -0.38 -8.35
C TYR A 78 -14.44 -1.50 -7.48
N PHE A 79 -15.05 -2.69 -7.51
CA PHE A 79 -14.50 -3.86 -6.82
C PHE A 79 -13.12 -4.25 -7.39
N LEU A 80 -12.96 -4.26 -8.71
CA LEU A 80 -11.69 -4.57 -9.37
C LEU A 80 -10.60 -3.57 -8.97
N ARG A 81 -10.93 -2.28 -8.88
CA ARG A 81 -10.00 -1.24 -8.40
C ARG A 81 -9.56 -1.50 -6.95
N PHE A 82 -10.48 -1.92 -6.08
CA PHE A 82 -10.15 -2.30 -4.71
C PHE A 82 -9.26 -3.54 -4.65
N VAL A 83 -9.61 -4.60 -5.37
CA VAL A 83 -8.84 -5.85 -5.44
C VAL A 83 -7.44 -5.59 -6.00
N TRP A 84 -7.32 -4.77 -7.05
CA TRP A 84 -6.04 -4.38 -7.61
C TRP A 84 -5.15 -3.68 -6.58
N ARG A 85 -5.71 -2.76 -5.79
CA ARG A 85 -4.97 -2.07 -4.73
C ARG A 85 -4.47 -3.06 -3.68
N GLN A 86 -5.32 -3.97 -3.21
CA GLN A 86 -4.92 -5.00 -2.25
C GLN A 86 -3.89 -5.97 -2.83
N TRP A 87 -4.09 -6.42 -4.06
CA TRP A 87 -3.14 -7.28 -4.77
C TRP A 87 -1.77 -6.61 -4.87
N SER A 88 -1.72 -5.34 -5.29
CA SER A 88 -0.47 -4.58 -5.37
C SER A 88 0.20 -4.40 -4.01
N TYR A 89 -0.57 -4.30 -2.93
CA TYR A 89 -0.02 -4.24 -1.57
C TYR A 89 0.71 -5.55 -1.21
N TYR A 90 0.09 -6.70 -1.46
CA TYR A 90 0.68 -8.01 -1.16
C TYR A 90 1.72 -8.48 -2.17
N ALA A 91 1.72 -7.93 -3.39
CA ALA A 91 2.70 -8.24 -4.41
C ALA A 91 4.06 -7.56 -4.17
N ALA A 92 4.09 -6.48 -3.37
CA ALA A 92 5.30 -5.70 -3.10
C ALA A 92 6.36 -6.52 -2.36
N THR A 93 7.59 -6.47 -2.89
CA THR A 93 8.77 -7.13 -2.31
C THR A 93 9.64 -6.18 -1.50
N ARG A 94 9.44 -4.87 -1.70
CA ARG A 94 10.18 -3.81 -1.04
C ARG A 94 9.25 -2.65 -0.72
N GLU A 95 9.59 -1.93 0.31
CA GLU A 95 8.96 -0.69 0.72
C GLU A 95 10.03 0.40 0.74
N ILE A 96 9.72 1.55 0.18
CA ILE A 96 10.64 2.68 0.08
C ILE A 96 10.01 3.82 0.85
N VAL A 97 10.68 4.26 1.90
CA VAL A 97 10.25 5.38 2.72
C VAL A 97 11.13 6.57 2.36
N PHE A 98 10.50 7.68 1.99
CA PHE A 98 11.17 8.97 1.84
C PHE A 98 10.77 9.84 3.02
N ILE A 99 11.75 10.38 3.71
CA ILE A 99 11.56 11.20 4.91
C ILE A 99 12.34 12.50 4.73
N ASN A 100 11.65 13.63 4.90
CA ASN A 100 12.26 14.95 5.05
C ASN A 100 11.51 15.72 6.14
N ASN A 101 11.86 16.97 6.39
CA ASN A 101 11.26 17.77 7.47
C ASN A 101 9.79 18.15 7.22
N GLU A 102 9.29 17.97 5.99
CA GLU A 102 7.93 18.37 5.59
C GLU A 102 7.01 17.17 5.38
N MET A 103 7.56 16.03 4.96
CA MET A 103 6.80 14.90 4.43
C MET A 103 7.42 13.56 4.80
N LEU A 104 6.55 12.60 5.08
CA LEU A 104 6.86 11.18 5.12
C LEU A 104 6.08 10.47 4.01
N ILE A 105 6.78 9.89 3.06
CA ILE A 105 6.19 9.18 1.92
C ILE A 105 6.56 7.71 2.01
N VAL A 106 5.55 6.84 2.09
CA VAL A 106 5.70 5.39 2.04
C VAL A 106 5.27 4.89 0.67
N ARG A 107 6.19 4.30 -0.09
CA ARG A 107 5.96 3.77 -1.43
C ARG A 107 6.22 2.28 -1.49
N ARG A 108 5.28 1.52 -2.05
CA ARG A 108 5.41 0.07 -2.26
C ARG A 108 5.45 -0.23 -3.76
N PRO A 109 6.63 -0.25 -4.39
CA PRO A 109 6.75 -0.42 -5.83
C PRO A 109 6.50 -1.87 -6.25
N VAL A 110 5.39 -2.09 -6.96
CA VAL A 110 5.11 -3.32 -7.74
C VAL A 110 5.12 -3.05 -9.23
N SER A 111 4.75 -1.81 -9.61
CA SER A 111 4.81 -1.24 -10.96
C SER A 111 4.89 0.30 -10.85
N ILE A 112 4.78 1.02 -11.97
CA ILE A 112 4.70 2.51 -12.00
C ILE A 112 3.53 3.03 -11.14
N PHE A 113 2.47 2.23 -10.94
CA PHE A 113 1.25 2.57 -10.20
C PHE A 113 1.14 1.91 -8.82
N GLY A 114 2.26 1.50 -8.22
CA GLY A 114 2.27 0.96 -6.86
C GLY A 114 1.70 1.96 -5.84
N PRO A 115 1.08 1.47 -4.74
CA PRO A 115 0.49 2.36 -3.74
C PRO A 115 1.58 3.24 -3.13
N THR A 116 1.25 4.52 -3.04
CA THR A 116 2.10 5.56 -2.48
C THR A 116 1.23 6.35 -1.51
N ASP A 117 1.62 6.34 -0.25
CA ASP A 117 0.95 7.09 0.81
C ASP A 117 1.90 8.23 1.22
N ALA A 118 1.41 9.47 1.19
CA ALA A 118 2.16 10.64 1.61
C ALA A 118 1.49 11.26 2.83
N TYR A 119 2.31 11.59 3.83
CA TYR A 119 1.90 12.13 5.10
C TYR A 119 2.67 13.41 5.36
N ASP A 120 1.98 14.46 5.77
CA ASP A 120 2.61 15.70 6.20
C ASP A 120 3.24 15.51 7.59
N MET A 121 4.52 15.86 7.73
CA MET A 121 5.30 15.62 8.95
C MET A 121 4.70 16.32 10.17
N GLN A 122 3.98 17.44 9.99
CA GLN A 122 3.34 18.17 11.09
C GLN A 122 2.30 17.35 11.86
N TYR A 123 1.76 16.29 11.27
CA TYR A 123 0.77 15.40 11.88
C TYR A 123 1.32 14.01 12.18
N VAL A 124 2.59 13.76 11.85
CA VAL A 124 3.27 12.49 12.10
C VAL A 124 3.84 12.53 13.51
N ARG A 125 3.47 11.54 14.32
CA ARG A 125 4.11 11.30 15.62
C ARG A 125 5.38 10.45 15.45
N PRO A 126 6.29 10.47 16.45
CA PRO A 126 7.48 9.63 16.45
C PRO A 126 7.17 8.18 16.13
N LEU A 127 8.11 7.55 15.45
CA LEU A 127 7.99 6.16 15.05
C LEU A 127 8.12 5.28 16.29
N ALA A 128 7.39 4.17 16.33
CA ALA A 128 7.46 3.18 17.39
C ALA A 128 7.40 1.77 16.81
N TYR A 129 8.03 0.82 17.49
CA TYR A 129 7.86 -0.59 17.15
C TYR A 129 6.46 -1.07 17.55
N SER A 130 5.73 -1.67 16.62
CA SER A 130 4.45 -2.31 16.91
C SER A 130 4.62 -3.81 17.06
N GLU A 131 4.50 -4.31 18.29
CA GLU A 131 4.54 -5.76 18.56
C GLU A 131 3.43 -6.52 17.83
N LYS A 132 2.22 -5.93 17.79
CA LYS A 132 1.04 -6.53 17.16
C LYS A 132 1.25 -6.82 15.68
N TYR A 133 1.91 -5.92 14.97
CA TYR A 133 2.08 -6.01 13.51
C TYR A 133 3.52 -6.35 13.09
N ARG A 134 4.45 -6.46 14.04
CA ARG A 134 5.89 -6.73 13.82
C ARG A 134 6.49 -5.81 12.75
N GLY A 135 6.45 -4.51 13.00
CA GLY A 135 6.94 -3.50 12.07
C GLY A 135 6.99 -2.11 12.71
N VAL A 136 7.30 -1.11 11.89
CA VAL A 136 7.28 0.29 12.32
C VAL A 136 5.84 0.79 12.28
N SER A 137 5.43 1.43 13.36
CA SER A 137 4.17 2.16 13.47
C SER A 137 4.40 3.63 13.73
N PHE A 138 3.48 4.46 13.27
CA PHE A 138 3.40 5.87 13.63
C PHE A 138 1.96 6.32 13.59
N HIS A 139 1.63 7.38 14.31
CA HIS A 139 0.30 7.97 14.24
C HIS A 139 0.31 9.14 13.26
N TYR A 140 -0.67 9.17 12.36
CA TYR A 140 -1.02 10.35 11.56
C TYR A 140 -2.35 10.89 12.06
N GLY A 141 -2.31 11.95 12.86
CA GLY A 141 -3.46 12.37 13.67
C GLY A 141 -3.87 11.26 14.65
N SER A 142 -5.12 10.79 14.56
CA SER A 142 -5.64 9.70 15.41
C SER A 142 -5.45 8.29 14.82
N GLN A 143 -5.01 8.17 13.57
CA GLN A 143 -4.96 6.88 12.88
C GLN A 143 -3.54 6.28 12.90
N PRO A 144 -3.37 5.03 13.38
CA PRO A 144 -2.09 4.35 13.27
C PRO A 144 -1.81 3.98 11.80
N ARG A 145 -0.58 4.21 11.37
CA ARG A 145 -0.01 3.82 10.09
C ARG A 145 1.17 2.89 10.33
N LEU A 146 1.43 2.03 9.35
CA LEU A 146 2.39 0.93 9.48
C LEU A 146 3.27 0.85 8.22
N PHE A 147 4.54 0.54 8.42
CA PHE A 147 5.50 0.19 7.38
C PHE A 147 6.57 -0.75 7.95
N ALA A 148 7.47 -1.25 7.11
CA ALA A 148 8.53 -2.18 7.48
C ALA A 148 8.01 -3.50 8.09
N LEU A 149 6.86 -3.98 7.60
CA LEU A 149 6.21 -5.17 8.14
C LEU A 149 7.06 -6.44 7.94
N GLY A 150 7.24 -7.18 9.03
CA GLY A 150 7.93 -8.47 9.05
C GLY A 150 9.45 -8.38 9.21
N LEU A 151 10.00 -7.20 9.47
CA LEU A 151 11.40 -7.04 9.88
C LEU A 151 11.64 -7.60 11.29
N PRO A 152 12.85 -8.11 11.58
CA PRO A 152 13.26 -8.45 12.94
C PRO A 152 13.15 -7.25 13.87
N GLN A 153 12.75 -7.49 15.13
CA GLN A 153 12.56 -6.42 16.12
C GLN A 153 13.80 -5.56 16.31
N GLU A 154 14.99 -6.16 16.35
CA GLU A 154 16.28 -5.46 16.47
C GLU A 154 16.48 -4.45 15.34
N GLN A 155 16.22 -4.86 14.09
CA GLN A 155 16.34 -4.01 12.92
C GLN A 155 15.32 -2.86 12.94
N VAL A 156 14.10 -3.13 13.42
CA VAL A 156 13.08 -2.09 13.57
C VAL A 156 13.46 -1.10 14.66
N ALA A 157 13.94 -1.57 15.81
CA ALA A 157 14.37 -0.71 16.91
C ALA A 157 15.52 0.22 16.49
N GLU A 158 16.53 -0.31 15.79
CA GLU A 158 17.64 0.47 15.27
C GLU A 158 17.19 1.51 14.23
N LEU A 159 16.27 1.12 13.33
CA LEU A 159 15.67 2.04 12.36
C LEU A 159 14.87 3.15 13.05
N VAL A 160 14.03 2.80 14.04
CA VAL A 160 13.21 3.75 14.79
C VAL A 160 14.10 4.73 15.54
N ALA A 161 15.11 4.25 16.27
CA ALA A 161 16.04 5.10 17.01
C ALA A 161 16.77 6.07 16.07
N TYR A 162 17.25 5.58 14.92
CA TYR A 162 17.93 6.44 13.93
C TYR A 162 17.02 7.51 13.34
N VAL A 163 15.79 7.14 12.94
CA VAL A 163 14.86 8.08 12.31
C VAL A 163 14.31 9.08 13.33
N ASN A 164 13.96 8.63 14.54
CA ASN A 164 13.48 9.51 15.60
C ASN A 164 14.56 10.50 16.05
N GLY A 165 15.79 10.03 16.30
CA GLY A 165 16.89 10.92 16.70
C GLY A 165 17.22 11.98 15.64
N ARG A 166 16.81 11.78 14.38
CA ARG A 166 17.04 12.73 13.29
C ARG A 166 15.87 13.67 13.02
N PHE A 167 14.64 13.16 13.03
CA PHE A 167 13.44 13.90 12.60
C PHE A 167 12.48 14.25 13.74
N PHE A 168 12.68 13.67 14.92
CA PHE A 168 11.91 13.93 16.13
C PHE A 168 12.84 14.15 17.34
N PRO A 169 13.85 15.05 17.25
CA PRO A 169 14.85 15.21 18.30
C PRO A 169 14.31 15.81 19.61
N ASP A 170 13.18 16.52 19.53
CA ASP A 170 12.58 17.25 20.65
C ASP A 170 11.55 16.42 21.45
N VAL A 171 11.33 15.15 21.06
CA VAL A 171 10.48 14.25 21.83
C VAL A 171 11.37 13.45 22.77
N ASP A 172 11.47 13.92 24.02
CA ASP A 172 12.15 13.20 25.09
C ASP A 172 11.49 11.82 25.30
N ASP A 173 12.31 10.79 25.49
CA ASP A 173 11.93 9.37 25.70
C ASP A 173 11.13 9.11 27.01
N ASP A 174 10.57 10.15 27.65
CA ASP A 174 10.05 10.15 29.02
C ASP A 174 8.50 10.16 29.14
N GLU A 175 7.74 9.88 28.07
CA GLU A 175 6.27 9.64 28.14
C GLU A 175 5.84 8.21 27.75
#